data_AF-A0A4R5Q845-F1
#
_entry.id   AF-A0A4R5Q845-F1
#
_cell.length_a   1.000
_cell.length_b   1.000
_cell.length_c   1.000
_cell.angle_alpha   90.00
_cell.angle_beta   90.00
_cell.angle_gamma   90.00
#
_symmetry.space_group_name_H-M   'P 1'
#
loop_
_entity.id
_entity.type
_entity.pdbx_description
1 polymer ?
#
loop_
_entity_poly.entity_id
_entity_poly.type
_entity_poly.pdbx_seq_one_letter_code
_entity_poly.pdbx_strand_id
1 'polypeptide(L)'
;MSIYAFPAWSAAFVSAIARRAGLPEGALPAADRHARYIDALLARASAVPDGAPFLPYAPEDRAPKPGDLLCADRSAAPLSHWSMRLAEVGQPRPMHCDIVVRTSPGVIEVVGGNVQDLVVLRRFPVDAAGRVLPAPPGQPPFVLVLATQDSE
;
A
#
# COMPACT_ATOMS: atom_id res chain seq x y z
N MET A 1 -21.01 -10.78 -21.56
CA MET A 1 -20.47 -10.57 -20.20
C MET A 1 -19.00 -10.98 -20.25
N SER A 2 -18.07 -10.04 -20.15
CA SER A 2 -16.64 -10.31 -20.34
C SER A 2 -16.07 -10.98 -19.08
N ILE A 3 -15.32 -12.07 -19.25
CA ILE A 3 -14.49 -12.66 -18.18
C ILE A 3 -13.36 -11.72 -17.71
N TYR A 4 -13.19 -10.55 -18.34
CA TYR A 4 -12.27 -9.50 -17.91
C TYR A 4 -12.92 -8.43 -17.02
N ALA A 5 -14.18 -8.64 -16.60
CA ALA A 5 -14.89 -7.80 -15.65
C ALA A 5 -14.70 -8.28 -14.19
N PHE A 6 -13.60 -8.97 -13.87
CA PHE A 6 -13.34 -9.36 -12.49
C PHE A 6 -13.10 -8.10 -11.64
N PRO A 7 -13.92 -7.87 -10.59
CA PRO A 7 -13.69 -6.78 -9.67
C PRO A 7 -12.32 -6.97 -9.03
N ALA A 8 -11.53 -5.90 -8.97
CA ALA A 8 -10.15 -5.94 -8.49
C ALA A 8 -10.08 -6.45 -7.03
N TRP A 9 -9.81 -7.75 -6.85
CA TRP A 9 -9.79 -8.38 -5.53
C TRP A 9 -8.51 -8.09 -4.73
N SER A 10 -7.61 -7.25 -5.25
CA SER A 10 -6.33 -6.91 -4.60
C SER A 10 -6.52 -6.30 -3.22
N ALA A 11 -7.51 -5.43 -3.04
CA ALA A 11 -7.84 -4.86 -1.73
C ALA A 11 -8.43 -5.92 -0.79
N ALA A 12 -9.27 -6.83 -1.32
CA ALA A 12 -9.81 -7.95 -0.55
C ALA A 12 -8.72 -8.94 -0.14
N PHE A 13 -7.69 -9.15 -0.97
CA PHE A 13 -6.51 -9.95 -0.61
C PHE A 13 -5.74 -9.34 0.55
N VAL A 14 -5.37 -8.06 0.46
CA VAL A 14 -4.67 -7.37 1.56
C VAL A 14 -5.51 -7.41 2.83
N SER A 15 -6.83 -7.17 2.73
CA SER A 15 -7.77 -7.28 3.85
C SER A 15 -7.80 -8.68 4.46
N ALA A 16 -7.80 -9.73 3.63
CA ALA A 16 -7.81 -11.12 4.09
C ALA A 16 -6.50 -11.51 4.77
N ILE A 17 -5.35 -11.06 4.25
CA ILE A 17 -4.04 -11.28 4.87
C ILE A 17 -3.96 -10.54 6.21
N ALA A 18 -4.37 -9.27 6.27
CA ALA A 18 -4.40 -8.49 7.51
C ALA A 18 -5.25 -9.19 8.59
N ARG A 19 -6.47 -9.63 8.24
CA ARG A 19 -7.31 -10.42 9.15
C ARG A 19 -6.67 -11.73 9.57
N ARG A 20 -6.01 -12.45 8.65
CA ARG A 20 -5.31 -13.72 8.95
C ARG A 20 -4.12 -13.52 9.88
N ALA A 21 -3.46 -12.36 9.81
CA ALA A 21 -2.40 -11.92 10.71
C ALA A 21 -2.92 -11.41 12.06
N GLY A 22 -4.24 -11.39 12.27
CA GLY A 22 -4.86 -11.01 13.54
C GLY A 22 -5.13 -9.51 13.70
N LEU A 23 -4.98 -8.70 12.64
CA LEU A 23 -5.35 -7.28 12.71
C LEU A 23 -6.88 -7.14 12.87
N PRO A 24 -7.36 -6.37 13.85
CA PRO A 24 -8.78 -6.06 13.97
C PRO A 24 -9.23 -5.12 12.85
N GLU A 25 -10.53 -5.11 12.54
CA GLU A 25 -11.12 -4.20 11.53
C GLU A 25 -10.85 -2.72 11.82
N GLY A 26 -10.74 -2.35 13.10
CA GLY A 26 -10.36 -0.99 13.51
C GLY A 26 -8.91 -0.62 13.20
N ALA A 27 -8.06 -1.61 12.91
CA ALA A 27 -6.67 -1.43 12.55
C ALA A 27 -6.45 -1.38 11.04
N LEU A 28 -7.01 -2.33 10.28
CA LEU A 28 -7.10 -2.26 8.82
C LEU A 28 -8.48 -2.79 8.41
N PRO A 29 -9.41 -1.91 7.99
CA PRO A 29 -10.76 -2.33 7.66
C PRO A 29 -10.77 -3.10 6.34
N ALA A 30 -11.58 -4.15 6.27
CA ALA A 30 -11.81 -4.85 5.03
C ALA A 30 -12.39 -3.91 3.98
N ALA A 31 -11.80 -3.90 2.78
CA ALA A 31 -12.24 -3.04 1.70
C ALA A 31 -12.19 -3.73 0.34
N ASP A 32 -13.14 -3.35 -0.51
CA ASP A 32 -13.22 -3.72 -1.93
C ASP A 32 -12.27 -2.89 -2.82
N ARG A 33 -11.68 -1.80 -2.28
CA ARG A 33 -10.75 -0.90 -3.00
C ARG A 33 -9.64 -0.41 -2.08
N HIS A 34 -8.42 -0.33 -2.61
CA HIS A 34 -7.26 0.14 -1.84
C HIS A 34 -7.46 1.54 -1.27
N ALA A 35 -8.00 2.45 -2.09
CA ALA A 35 -8.23 3.83 -1.69
C ALA A 35 -9.11 3.95 -0.42
N ARG A 36 -10.05 3.02 -0.19
CA ARG A 36 -10.94 3.04 0.98
C ARG A 36 -10.22 2.73 2.29
N TYR A 37 -9.43 1.66 2.34
CA TYR A 37 -8.68 1.38 3.56
C TYR A 37 -7.54 2.39 3.74
N ILE A 38 -6.95 2.91 2.64
CA ILE A 38 -5.94 3.99 2.72
C ILE A 38 -6.56 5.20 3.41
N ASP A 39 -7.75 5.66 2.99
CA ASP A 39 -8.44 6.78 3.64
C ASP A 39 -8.65 6.54 5.15
N ALA A 40 -9.07 5.33 5.53
CA ALA A 40 -9.27 4.98 6.93
C ALA A 40 -7.95 5.00 7.74
N LEU A 41 -6.87 4.49 7.16
CA LEU A 41 -5.54 4.47 7.78
C LEU A 41 -4.97 5.88 7.92
N LEU A 42 -5.09 6.72 6.89
CA LEU A 42 -4.67 8.12 6.92
C LEU A 42 -5.46 8.93 7.95
N ALA A 43 -6.77 8.72 8.04
CA ALA A 43 -7.61 9.36 9.04
C ALA A 43 -7.18 8.96 10.46
N ARG A 44 -6.89 7.66 10.69
CA ARG A 44 -6.45 7.16 11.99
C ARG A 44 -5.08 7.70 12.38
N ALA A 45 -4.12 7.67 11.46
CA ALA A 45 -2.78 8.26 11.67
C ALA A 45 -2.85 9.77 11.96
N SER A 46 -3.80 10.49 11.36
CA SER A 46 -3.97 11.92 11.62
C SER A 46 -4.62 12.21 12.99
N ALA A 47 -5.54 11.34 13.44
CA ALA A 47 -6.26 11.54 14.68
C ALA A 47 -5.48 11.10 15.92
N VAL A 48 -4.79 9.95 15.85
CA VAL A 48 -4.06 9.36 16.98
C VAL A 48 -2.77 8.69 16.47
N PRO A 49 -1.72 9.47 16.15
CA PRO A 49 -0.48 8.95 15.57
C PRO A 49 0.14 7.81 16.39
N ASP A 50 0.28 8.00 17.71
CA ASP A 50 0.93 7.05 18.61
C ASP A 50 0.16 5.72 18.78
N GLY A 51 -1.13 5.70 18.40
CA GLY A 51 -2.00 4.53 18.46
C GLY A 51 -2.47 4.04 17.09
N ALA A 52 -1.90 4.59 16.02
CA ALA A 52 -2.25 4.21 14.66
C ALA A 52 -1.46 2.96 14.25
N PRO A 53 -2.12 1.88 13.79
CA PRO A 53 -1.43 0.64 13.40
C PRO A 53 -0.50 0.83 12.20
N PHE A 54 -0.78 1.83 11.36
CA PHE A 54 0.02 2.21 10.22
C PHE A 54 0.25 3.73 10.23
N LEU A 55 1.47 4.15 9.94
CA LEU A 55 1.82 5.54 9.69
C LEU A 55 2.19 5.76 8.22
N PRO A 56 1.72 6.84 7.59
CA PRO A 56 2.03 7.15 6.19
C PRO A 56 3.39 7.84 6.05
N TYR A 57 4.15 7.41 5.03
CA TYR A 57 5.41 8.02 4.63
C TYR A 57 5.48 8.12 3.11
N ALA A 58 6.21 9.11 2.60
CA ALA A 58 6.63 9.08 1.20
C ALA A 58 7.67 7.95 1.01
N PRO A 59 7.70 7.26 -0.15
CA PRO A 59 8.67 6.18 -0.40
C PRO A 59 10.13 6.60 -0.24
N GLU A 60 10.44 7.88 -0.48
CA GLU A 60 11.74 8.52 -0.32
C GLU A 60 12.09 8.93 1.13
N ASP A 61 11.13 8.84 2.05
CA ASP A 61 11.34 9.20 3.46
C ASP A 61 11.60 7.99 4.35
N ARG A 62 11.17 6.79 3.95
CA ARG A 62 11.23 5.60 4.79
C ARG A 62 11.53 4.33 4.01
N ALA A 63 12.51 3.56 4.50
CA ALA A 63 12.75 2.21 4.05
C ALA A 63 11.61 1.28 4.52
N PRO A 64 10.86 0.63 3.61
CA PRO A 64 9.81 -0.29 4.02
C PRO A 64 10.38 -1.51 4.74
N LYS A 65 9.65 -2.04 5.73
CA LYS A 65 9.95 -3.27 6.46
C LYS A 65 8.93 -4.37 6.13
N PRO A 66 9.24 -5.66 6.36
CA PRO A 66 8.24 -6.71 6.27
C PRO A 66 7.01 -6.39 7.13
N GLY A 67 5.82 -6.50 6.55
CA GLY A 67 4.54 -6.10 7.16
C GLY A 67 4.00 -4.76 6.69
N ASP A 68 4.87 -3.87 6.18
CA ASP A 68 4.45 -2.59 5.61
C ASP A 68 3.69 -2.78 4.29
N LEU A 69 2.88 -1.78 3.91
CA LEU A 69 2.24 -1.74 2.60
C LEU A 69 2.91 -0.70 1.71
N LEU A 70 3.34 -1.14 0.52
CA LEU A 70 3.85 -0.25 -0.52
C LEU A 70 2.74 0.03 -1.53
N CYS A 71 2.34 1.29 -1.65
CA CYS A 71 1.19 1.71 -2.43
C CYS A 71 1.58 2.58 -3.63
N ALA A 72 1.03 2.23 -4.80
CA ALA A 72 1.15 2.98 -6.04
C ALA A 72 -0.18 3.63 -6.42
N ASP A 73 -0.10 4.80 -7.05
CA ASP A 73 -1.24 5.46 -7.68
C ASP A 73 -1.27 5.12 -9.18
N ARG A 74 -2.34 4.45 -9.60
CA ARG A 74 -2.56 3.98 -10.98
C ARG A 74 -3.46 4.92 -11.77
N SER A 75 -3.74 6.11 -11.25
CA SER A 75 -4.51 7.14 -11.94
C SER A 75 -3.78 7.62 -13.19
N ALA A 76 -4.54 8.12 -14.18
CA ALA A 76 -3.95 8.78 -15.35
C ALA A 76 -3.13 10.03 -14.96
N ALA A 77 -3.53 10.70 -13.88
CA ALA A 77 -2.77 11.75 -13.22
C ALA A 77 -2.47 11.30 -11.77
N PRO A 78 -1.32 10.65 -11.53
CA PRO A 78 -0.93 10.21 -10.20
C PRO A 78 -0.69 11.38 -9.25
N LEU A 79 -0.89 11.13 -7.95
CA LEU A 79 -0.44 12.04 -6.90
C LEU A 79 1.07 12.24 -6.93
N SER A 80 1.52 13.47 -6.70
CA SER A 80 2.93 13.76 -6.46
C SER A 80 3.37 13.44 -5.03
N HIS A 81 2.44 13.41 -4.07
CA HIS A 81 2.71 13.06 -2.68
C HIS A 81 1.46 12.46 -2.03
N TRP A 82 1.63 11.49 -1.12
CA TRP A 82 0.50 10.79 -0.50
C TRP A 82 -0.47 11.72 0.23
N SER A 83 0.01 12.81 0.83
CA SER A 83 -0.83 13.72 1.63
C SER A 83 -1.89 14.42 0.79
N MET A 84 -1.70 14.53 -0.53
CA MET A 84 -2.75 15.04 -1.43
C MET A 84 -4.01 14.16 -1.41
N ARG A 85 -3.88 12.87 -1.05
CA ARG A 85 -5.02 11.97 -0.86
C ARG A 85 -6.01 12.50 0.18
N LEU A 86 -5.53 13.23 1.20
CA LEU A 86 -6.37 13.79 2.27
C LEU A 86 -7.44 14.77 1.74
N ALA A 87 -7.20 15.41 0.59
CA ALA A 87 -8.18 16.30 -0.05
C ALA A 87 -9.24 15.54 -0.88
N GLU A 88 -9.05 14.24 -1.11
CA GLU A 88 -9.90 13.38 -1.95
C GLU A 88 -10.50 12.20 -1.17
N VAL A 89 -10.59 12.31 0.15
CA VAL A 89 -11.15 11.26 1.01
C VAL A 89 -12.55 10.87 0.53
N GLY A 90 -12.79 9.56 0.40
CA GLY A 90 -14.05 9.01 -0.09
C GLY A 90 -14.21 9.04 -1.62
N GLN A 91 -13.38 9.78 -2.35
CA GLN A 91 -13.40 9.77 -3.82
C GLN A 91 -12.71 8.52 -4.37
N PRO A 92 -13.27 7.87 -5.41
CA PRO A 92 -12.61 6.73 -6.05
C PRO A 92 -11.27 7.15 -6.66
N ARG A 93 -10.20 6.43 -6.33
CA ARG A 93 -8.91 6.55 -6.99
C ARG A 93 -8.35 5.17 -7.32
N PRO A 94 -7.89 4.90 -8.56
CA PRO A 94 -7.16 3.69 -8.89
C PRO A 94 -5.85 3.63 -8.09
N MET A 95 -5.84 2.85 -7.02
CA MET A 95 -4.65 2.62 -6.21
C MET A 95 -4.40 1.12 -6.08
N HIS A 96 -3.16 0.76 -5.79
CA HIS A 96 -2.78 -0.62 -5.54
C HIS A 96 -1.68 -0.68 -4.50
N CYS A 97 -1.82 -1.56 -3.52
CA CYS A 97 -0.76 -1.81 -2.56
C CYS A 97 -0.39 -3.28 -2.54
N ASP A 98 0.90 -3.51 -2.35
CA ASP A 98 1.46 -4.83 -2.04
C ASP A 98 1.96 -4.84 -0.60
N ILE A 99 2.04 -6.05 -0.04
CA ILE A 99 2.58 -6.30 1.29
C ILE A 99 4.07 -6.56 1.17
N VAL A 100 4.91 -5.80 1.87
CA VAL A 100 6.34 -6.07 1.94
C VAL A 100 6.55 -7.36 2.75
N VAL A 101 7.25 -8.33 2.17
CA VAL A 101 7.48 -9.64 2.81
C VAL A 101 8.94 -9.88 3.15
N ARG A 102 9.87 -9.22 2.46
CA ARG A 102 11.30 -9.30 2.74
C ARG A 102 12.01 -8.02 2.32
N THR A 103 13.00 -7.61 3.11
CA THR A 103 13.96 -6.56 2.78
C THR A 103 15.35 -7.15 2.69
N SER A 104 16.16 -6.70 1.73
CA SER A 104 17.54 -7.14 1.54
C SER A 104 18.35 -6.02 0.89
N PRO A 105 19.70 -6.07 0.96
CA PRO A 105 20.52 -5.05 0.32
C PRO A 105 20.16 -4.89 -1.17
N GLY A 106 19.77 -3.67 -1.57
CA GLY A 106 19.44 -3.32 -2.94
C GLY A 106 18.08 -3.81 -3.46
N VAL A 107 17.29 -4.58 -2.68
CA VAL A 107 15.97 -5.04 -3.12
C VAL A 107 14.98 -5.27 -1.97
N ILE A 108 13.70 -4.95 -2.21
CA ILE A 108 12.58 -5.45 -1.41
C ILE A 108 11.76 -6.46 -2.22
N GLU A 109 11.18 -7.42 -1.51
CA GLU A 109 10.17 -8.32 -2.05
C GLU A 109 8.82 -7.97 -1.48
N VAL A 110 7.84 -7.90 -2.37
CA VAL A 110 6.47 -7.59 -2.02
C VAL A 110 5.52 -8.62 -2.64
N VAL A 111 4.40 -8.89 -1.97
CA VAL A 111 3.35 -9.77 -2.46
C VAL A 111 2.08 -8.96 -2.69
N GLY A 112 1.62 -8.97 -3.95
CA GLY A 112 0.40 -8.32 -4.38
C GLY A 112 -0.65 -9.33 -4.79
N GLY A 113 -1.91 -9.07 -4.41
CA GLY A 113 -3.07 -9.78 -4.95
C GLY A 113 -3.53 -9.14 -6.26
N ASN A 114 -4.15 -9.93 -7.13
CA ASN A 114 -4.71 -9.52 -8.42
C ASN A 114 -3.76 -8.70 -9.32
N VAL A 115 -2.48 -9.05 -9.35
CA VAL A 115 -1.60 -8.54 -10.39
C VAL A 115 -1.83 -9.42 -11.60
N GLN A 116 -2.71 -8.99 -12.51
CA GLN A 116 -3.16 -9.79 -13.66
C GLN A 116 -3.86 -11.11 -13.24
N ASP A 117 -4.81 -11.05 -12.29
CA ASP A 117 -5.54 -12.22 -11.77
C ASP A 117 -4.69 -13.26 -11.01
N LEU A 118 -3.47 -12.86 -10.59
CA LEU A 118 -2.55 -13.71 -9.83
C LEU A 118 -2.17 -13.09 -8.47
N VAL A 119 -1.77 -13.96 -7.53
CA VAL A 119 -0.92 -13.57 -6.40
C VAL A 119 0.52 -13.66 -6.87
N VAL A 120 1.26 -12.55 -6.81
CA VAL A 120 2.63 -12.50 -7.33
C VAL A 120 3.59 -11.95 -6.29
N LEU A 121 4.79 -12.52 -6.26
CA LEU A 121 5.95 -11.90 -5.62
C LEU A 121 6.63 -10.99 -6.64
N ARG A 122 6.85 -9.73 -6.28
CA ARG A 122 7.59 -8.75 -7.09
C ARG A 122 8.81 -8.27 -6.33
N ARG A 123 9.84 -7.89 -7.08
CA ARG A 123 11.09 -7.33 -6.56
C ARG A 123 11.22 -5.89 -7.01
N PHE A 124 11.45 -4.99 -6.07
CA PHE A 124 11.71 -3.59 -6.37
C PHE A 124 13.08 -3.18 -5.86
N PRO A 125 13.87 -2.45 -6.68
CA PRO A 125 15.17 -1.97 -6.26
C PRO A 125 15.01 -0.89 -5.19
N VAL A 126 15.97 -0.85 -4.27
CA VAL A 126 16.07 0.18 -3.23
C VAL A 126 17.42 0.87 -3.27
N ASP A 127 17.48 2.08 -2.73
CA ASP A 127 18.72 2.82 -2.53
C ASP A 127 19.57 2.25 -1.39
N ALA A 128 20.73 2.86 -1.12
CA ALA A 128 21.64 2.44 -0.05
C ALA A 128 21.03 2.55 1.36
N ALA A 129 19.98 3.36 1.55
CA ALA A 129 19.24 3.48 2.80
C ALA A 129 18.05 2.50 2.87
N GLY A 130 17.82 1.69 1.84
CA GLY A 130 16.71 0.74 1.78
C GLY A 130 15.38 1.33 1.32
N ARG A 131 15.37 2.57 0.79
CA ARG A 131 14.17 3.23 0.29
C ARG A 131 13.89 2.85 -1.15
N VAL A 132 12.60 2.71 -1.48
CA VAL A 132 12.17 2.26 -2.81
C VAL A 132 12.57 3.27 -3.87
N LEU A 133 13.26 2.81 -4.91
CA LEU A 133 13.56 3.67 -6.05
C LEU A 133 12.27 4.00 -6.82
N PRO A 134 12.19 5.19 -7.45
CA PRO A 134 11.04 5.55 -8.28
C PRO A 134 10.72 4.49 -9.33
N ALA A 135 9.42 4.31 -9.61
CA ALA A 135 8.99 3.42 -10.68
C ALA A 135 9.55 3.91 -12.03
N PRO A 136 9.90 2.99 -12.96
CA PRO A 136 10.35 3.37 -14.30
C PRO A 136 9.31 4.24 -15.04
N PRO A 137 9.74 5.08 -16.00
CA PRO A 137 8.81 5.85 -16.82
C PRO A 137 7.72 4.98 -17.45
N GLY A 138 6.47 5.44 -17.39
CA GLY A 138 5.31 4.71 -17.89
C GLY A 138 4.74 3.65 -16.93
N GLN A 139 5.35 3.45 -15.77
CA GLN A 139 4.78 2.63 -14.70
C GLN A 139 4.11 3.50 -13.62
N PRO A 140 3.07 3.00 -12.93
CA PRO A 140 2.47 3.69 -11.81
C PRO A 140 3.50 4.04 -10.72
N PRO A 141 3.61 5.30 -10.28
CA PRO A 141 4.55 5.68 -9.23
C PRO A 141 4.12 5.10 -7.88
N PHE A 142 5.09 4.68 -7.09
CA PHE A 142 4.89 4.52 -5.65
C PHE A 142 4.74 5.91 -5.04
N VAL A 143 3.70 6.09 -4.23
CA VAL A 143 3.39 7.39 -3.61
C VAL A 143 3.32 7.32 -2.09
N LEU A 144 3.14 6.12 -1.54
CA LEU A 144 2.86 5.92 -0.13
C LEU A 144 3.47 4.61 0.37
N VAL A 145 4.14 4.69 1.51
CA VAL A 145 4.43 3.56 2.39
C VAL A 145 3.54 3.69 3.62
N LEU A 146 2.69 2.70 3.87
CA LEU A 146 1.97 2.56 5.13
C LEU A 146 2.81 1.66 6.02
N ALA A 147 3.56 2.27 6.93
CA ALA A 147 4.48 1.56 7.79
C ALA A 147 3.79 1.08 9.05
N THR A 148 3.92 -0.21 9.35
CA THR A 148 3.51 -0.79 10.62
C THR A 148 4.29 -0.14 11.77
N GLN A 149 3.61 0.07 12.90
CA GLN A 149 4.28 0.41 14.15
C GLN A 149 4.88 -0.88 14.72
N ASP A 150 6.17 -0.83 15.10
CA ASP A 150 6.77 -1.90 15.86
C ASP A 150 6.10 -1.91 17.25
N SER A 151 5.49 -3.04 17.63
CA SER A 151 5.09 -3.25 19.03
C SER A 151 6.35 -3.41 19.85
N GLU A 152 6.65 -2.50 20.77
CA GLU A 152 7.65 -2.73 21.83
C GLU A 152 7.35 -4.00 22.64
#